data_AF-A0A671W744-F1
#
_entry.id   AF-A0A671W744-F1
#
_cell.length_a   1.000
_cell.length_b   1.000
_cell.length_c   1.000
_cell.angle_alpha   90.00
_cell.angle_beta   90.00
_cell.angle_gamma   90.00
#
_symmetry.space_group_name_H-M   'P 1'
#
loop_
_entity.id
_entity.type
_entity.pdbx_description
1 polymer ?
#
loop_
_entity_poly.entity_id
_entity_poly.type
_entity_poly.pdbx_seq_one_letter_code
_entity_poly.pdbx_strand_id
1 'polypeptide(L)'
;MTYIIILSWALLYLVFSFSPQLPWATCNNYWNTDGCLDFSTPNTTAQLTNKTFTTSAATEFWERRVLAISGGIEEIGSIRWEILACVIVMWITCYFCIWKGVKSTGKVVYFTATFPYVMLLILLIRGLSLPGALQGVVFYLLPEPSRLLDPQVWMEAGAQIFFSYSVGVGSLIVLGSYNPYNNNCYKDCLWLCLLNSGTSVVAGFAVFSVLGFMSHEQGIPIAEVAESGPGLAFIAYPQAIAMMPLPQLWSICFFVMLILLGLDTQFVAMEVVMTTIIDMFPTTMRRAGRRERLLLIFCLVCFFSQLVMLTEGGMYVFQLFDYYACNGACILFMCVFETLALAWLFGAERLHGIIKDMTGVRANPFFKICWLYLTPLVSLTAFICSLVWYQPLTFNRWYVYPAWAYVLGWVLAVSSILLVPGLALYKVATGSGNLIQVDVSPPTFARWTN
;
A
#
# COMPACT_ATOMS: atom_id res chain seq x y z
N MET A 1 6.31 7.50 0.30
CA MET A 1 6.02 8.75 1.05
C MET A 1 4.68 8.66 1.74
N THR A 2 3.58 8.46 1.00
CA THR A 2 2.21 8.27 1.54
C THR A 2 2.11 7.20 2.63
N TYR A 3 2.79 6.08 2.45
CA TYR A 3 2.70 4.94 3.37
C TYR A 3 3.14 5.25 4.82
N ILE A 4 4.16 6.09 5.03
CA ILE A 4 4.58 6.52 6.38
C ILE A 4 3.48 7.32 7.06
N ILE A 5 2.68 8.08 6.31
CA ILE A 5 1.57 8.86 6.85
C ILE A 5 0.51 7.92 7.45
N ILE A 6 0.16 6.85 6.73
CA ILE A 6 -0.76 5.81 7.21
C ILE A 6 -0.26 5.21 8.52
N LEU A 7 1.03 4.86 8.58
CA LEU A 7 1.62 4.30 9.80
C LEU A 7 1.66 5.29 10.96
N SER A 8 1.76 6.58 10.66
CA SER A 8 1.75 7.63 11.67
C SER A 8 0.35 7.83 12.24
N TRP A 9 -0.69 7.73 11.42
CA TRP A 9 -2.08 7.67 11.89
C TRP A 9 -2.30 6.42 12.76
N ALA A 10 -1.83 5.25 12.33
CA ALA A 10 -1.92 4.02 13.14
C ALA A 10 -1.18 4.14 14.48
N LEU A 11 0.00 4.76 14.49
CA LEU A 11 0.74 5.03 15.72
C LEU A 11 -0.01 5.98 16.65
N LEU A 12 -0.65 7.03 16.12
CA LEU A 12 -1.46 7.95 16.91
C LEU A 12 -2.66 7.23 17.53
N TYR A 13 -3.39 6.42 16.77
CA TYR A 13 -4.48 5.60 17.29
C TYR A 13 -3.99 4.57 18.32
N LEU A 14 -2.82 3.98 18.13
CA LEU A 14 -2.20 3.09 19.11
C LEU A 14 -1.96 3.81 20.44
N VAL A 15 -1.44 5.05 20.40
CA VAL A 15 -1.26 5.87 21.62
C VAL A 15 -2.60 6.10 22.31
N PHE A 16 -3.64 6.49 21.57
CA PHE A 16 -4.98 6.69 22.13
C PHE A 16 -5.62 5.40 22.67
N SER A 17 -5.21 4.23 22.19
CA SER A 17 -5.72 2.92 22.63
C SER A 17 -5.37 2.60 24.09
N PHE A 18 -4.38 3.28 24.67
CA PHE A 18 -4.02 3.15 26.09
C PHE A 18 -4.88 4.03 27.01
N SER A 19 -5.85 4.77 26.47
CA SER A 19 -6.76 5.59 27.26
C SER A 19 -7.81 4.71 27.98
N PRO A 20 -8.26 5.09 29.20
CA PRO A 20 -9.29 4.35 29.94
C PRO A 20 -10.60 4.18 29.14
N GLN A 21 -10.94 5.18 28.33
CA GLN A 21 -12.02 5.12 27.35
C GLN A 21 -11.45 5.47 25.99
N LEU A 22 -11.84 4.73 24.95
CA LEU A 22 -11.39 5.02 23.59
C LEU A 22 -12.04 6.33 23.11
N PRO A 23 -11.26 7.29 22.57
CA PRO A 23 -11.78 8.60 22.22
C PRO A 23 -12.74 8.60 21.01
N TRP A 24 -12.76 7.53 20.24
CA TRP A 24 -13.72 7.30 19.15
C TRP A 24 -14.95 6.50 19.57
N ALA A 25 -15.09 6.16 20.86
CA ALA A 25 -16.24 5.39 21.35
C ALA A 25 -17.44 6.27 21.72
N THR A 26 -17.22 7.54 22.08
CA THR A 26 -18.27 8.42 22.61
C THR A 26 -18.34 9.75 21.87
N CYS A 27 -19.51 10.40 21.94
CA CYS A 27 -19.74 11.73 21.36
C CYS A 27 -19.52 12.89 22.36
N ASN A 28 -19.01 12.61 23.56
CA ASN A 28 -18.86 13.62 24.62
C ASN A 28 -17.44 14.21 24.67
N ASN A 29 -16.95 14.67 23.52
CA ASN A 29 -15.63 15.30 23.42
C ASN A 29 -15.73 16.69 22.78
N TYR A 30 -14.72 17.53 22.99
CA TYR A 30 -14.71 18.92 22.51
C TYR A 30 -14.72 19.06 20.97
N TRP A 31 -14.37 18.00 20.24
CA TRP A 31 -14.37 17.98 18.77
C TRP A 31 -15.71 17.52 18.19
N ASN A 32 -16.60 16.98 19.03
CA ASN A 32 -17.85 16.41 18.56
C ASN A 32 -18.90 17.48 18.26
N THR A 33 -19.84 17.15 17.37
CA THR A 33 -20.99 18.02 17.05
C THR A 33 -22.30 17.49 17.62
N ASP A 34 -23.34 18.32 17.59
CA ASP A 34 -24.73 17.94 17.93
C ASP A 34 -25.33 16.88 16.98
N GLY A 35 -24.63 16.56 15.88
CA GLY A 35 -24.98 15.51 14.92
C GLY A 35 -24.31 14.16 15.22
N CYS A 36 -23.45 14.08 16.22
CA CYS A 36 -22.72 12.87 16.57
C CYS A 36 -23.64 11.80 17.18
N LEU A 37 -23.55 10.57 16.66
CA LEU A 37 -24.24 9.41 17.20
C LEU A 37 -23.28 8.48 17.93
N ASP A 38 -23.63 8.21 19.19
CA ASP A 38 -22.96 7.24 20.06
C ASP A 38 -23.70 5.90 19.99
N PHE A 39 -23.08 4.92 19.34
CA PHE A 39 -23.65 3.59 19.17
C PHE A 39 -23.35 2.64 20.35
N SER A 40 -22.65 3.11 21.40
CA SER A 40 -22.32 2.28 22.57
C SER A 40 -23.44 2.22 23.62
N THR A 41 -24.47 3.07 23.51
CA THR A 41 -25.61 3.07 24.43
C THR A 41 -26.89 2.55 23.75
N PRO A 42 -27.40 1.35 24.11
CA PRO A 42 -28.57 0.74 23.46
C PRO A 42 -29.92 1.41 23.80
N ASN A 43 -29.90 2.55 24.51
CA ASN A 43 -31.06 3.08 25.22
C ASN A 43 -31.45 4.51 24.82
N THR A 44 -31.23 4.89 23.58
CA THR A 44 -31.95 6.04 23.03
C THR A 44 -32.70 5.62 21.78
N THR A 45 -33.99 5.33 21.99
CA THR A 45 -35.10 5.83 21.17
C THR A 45 -35.02 7.37 21.04
N ALA A 46 -33.86 7.91 20.68
CA ALA A 46 -33.75 9.27 20.18
C ALA A 46 -34.35 9.20 18.78
N GLN A 47 -35.66 9.40 18.73
CA GLN A 47 -36.34 10.13 17.67
C GLN A 47 -35.52 10.14 16.37
N LEU A 48 -35.69 9.08 15.58
CA LEU A 48 -35.31 9.02 14.17
C LEU A 48 -36.23 9.98 13.37
N THR A 49 -36.36 11.22 13.84
CA THR A 49 -37.01 12.32 13.16
C THR A 49 -35.92 13.16 12.52
N ASN A 50 -35.80 13.02 11.20
CA ASN A 50 -35.25 14.02 10.28
C ASN A 50 -33.93 14.70 10.72
N LYS A 51 -32.85 13.95 10.87
CA LYS A 51 -31.50 14.49 10.68
C LYS A 51 -30.83 13.75 9.54
N THR A 52 -30.86 14.34 8.35
CA THR A 52 -30.12 13.93 7.15
C THR A 52 -28.59 14.08 7.29
N PHE A 53 -28.07 14.36 8.50
CA PHE A 53 -26.67 14.69 8.76
C PHE A 53 -26.22 14.12 10.12
N THR A 54 -26.33 12.81 10.31
CA THR A 54 -25.80 12.13 11.49
C THR A 54 -24.47 11.45 11.16
N THR A 55 -23.46 11.65 12.01
CA THR A 55 -22.09 11.10 11.86
C THR A 55 -21.73 10.25 13.06
N SER A 56 -20.91 9.21 12.89
CA SER A 56 -20.45 8.38 14.02
C SER A 56 -19.37 9.09 14.82
N ALA A 57 -19.24 8.75 16.12
CA ALA A 57 -18.15 9.21 16.96
C ALA A 57 -16.76 8.93 16.35
N ALA A 58 -16.59 7.78 15.68
CA ALA A 58 -15.35 7.42 15.00
C ALA A 58 -15.06 8.29 13.76
N THR A 59 -16.10 8.64 12.99
CA THR A 59 -15.98 9.55 11.84
C THR A 59 -15.53 10.94 12.32
N GLU A 60 -16.19 11.48 13.34
CA GLU A 60 -15.82 12.80 13.88
C GLU A 60 -14.44 12.79 14.54
N PHE A 61 -14.05 11.70 15.21
CA PHE A 61 -12.70 11.55 15.74
C PHE A 61 -11.65 11.59 14.62
N TRP A 62 -11.88 10.87 13.52
CA TRP A 62 -10.99 10.87 12.36
C TRP A 62 -10.91 12.24 11.68
N GLU A 63 -12.05 12.78 11.27
CA GLU A 63 -12.11 13.98 10.43
C GLU A 63 -11.81 15.25 11.23
N ARG A 64 -12.30 15.37 12.48
CA ARG A 64 -12.21 16.62 13.26
C ARG A 64 -11.07 16.63 14.27
N ARG A 65 -10.76 15.49 14.91
CA ARG A 65 -9.74 15.43 15.97
C ARG A 65 -8.36 15.04 15.45
N VAL A 66 -8.28 13.95 14.69
CA VAL A 66 -7.01 13.45 14.15
C VAL A 66 -6.54 14.37 13.02
N LEU A 67 -7.32 14.44 11.95
CA LEU A 67 -6.96 15.20 10.75
C LEU A 67 -7.27 16.70 10.87
N ALA A 68 -8.40 17.04 11.48
CA ALA A 68 -8.99 18.39 11.42
C ALA A 68 -9.08 18.89 9.96
N ILE A 69 -9.78 18.10 9.14
CA ILE A 69 -9.85 18.28 7.69
C ILE A 69 -10.35 19.69 7.33
N SER A 70 -9.62 20.38 6.46
CA SER A 70 -10.00 21.70 5.94
C SER A 70 -11.10 21.61 4.87
N GLY A 71 -11.56 22.74 4.33
CA GLY A 71 -12.59 22.75 3.27
C GLY A 71 -12.12 22.22 1.91
N GLY A 72 -10.80 22.13 1.68
CA GLY A 72 -10.25 21.67 0.41
C GLY A 72 -8.73 21.75 0.32
N ILE A 73 -8.19 21.30 -0.81
CA ILE A 73 -6.73 21.29 -1.09
C ILE A 73 -6.10 22.70 -1.12
N GLU A 74 -6.91 23.73 -1.37
CA GLU A 74 -6.47 25.14 -1.40
C GLU A 74 -6.37 25.73 0.02
N GLU A 75 -7.04 25.11 0.99
CA GLU A 75 -7.01 25.46 2.40
C GLU A 75 -6.06 24.53 3.15
N ILE A 76 -4.75 24.76 3.05
CA ILE A 76 -3.74 23.88 3.67
C ILE A 76 -3.88 23.87 5.21
N GLY A 77 -4.21 25.00 5.81
CA GLY A 77 -4.37 25.13 7.26
C GLY A 77 -3.06 24.92 8.03
N SER A 78 -3.17 24.46 9.28
CA SER A 78 -2.02 24.29 10.19
C SER A 78 -1.44 22.87 10.18
N ILE A 79 -0.17 22.70 10.60
CA ILE A 79 0.43 21.37 10.77
C ILE A 79 -0.15 20.69 12.01
N ARG A 80 -0.60 19.44 11.86
CA ARG A 80 -1.06 18.58 12.96
C ARG A 80 0.15 18.05 13.74
N TRP A 81 0.52 18.74 14.81
CA TRP A 81 1.74 18.46 15.60
C TRP A 81 1.83 17.04 16.17
N GLU A 82 0.71 16.43 16.55
CA GLU A 82 0.68 15.04 17.04
C GLU A 82 1.03 14.05 15.91
N ILE A 83 0.49 14.26 14.72
CA ILE A 83 0.81 13.46 13.53
C ILE A 83 2.28 13.69 13.14
N LEU A 84 2.78 14.93 13.19
CA LEU A 84 4.19 15.24 12.96
C LEU A 84 5.11 14.47 13.91
N ALA A 85 4.79 14.40 15.20
CA ALA A 85 5.55 13.63 16.18
C ALA A 85 5.53 12.12 15.82
N CYS A 86 4.37 11.56 15.48
CA CYS A 86 4.27 10.17 15.03
C CYS A 86 5.10 9.90 13.78
N VAL A 87 5.07 10.80 12.80
CA VAL A 87 5.88 10.72 11.58
C VAL A 87 7.38 10.70 11.87
N ILE A 88 7.85 11.56 12.79
CA ILE A 88 9.26 11.59 13.20
C ILE A 88 9.65 10.22 13.80
N VAL A 89 8.81 9.67 14.68
CA VAL A 89 9.02 8.34 15.28
C VAL A 89 9.06 7.25 14.20
N MET A 90 8.15 7.28 13.23
CA MET A 90 8.11 6.31 12.14
C MET A 90 9.36 6.38 11.25
N TRP A 91 9.83 7.57 10.88
CA TRP A 91 11.07 7.71 10.10
C TRP A 91 12.32 7.28 10.86
N ILE A 92 12.41 7.60 12.16
CA ILE A 92 13.50 7.13 13.03
C ILE A 92 13.51 5.59 13.07
N THR A 93 12.32 4.99 13.21
CA THR A 93 12.16 3.52 13.23
C THR A 93 12.63 2.93 11.90
N CYS A 94 12.13 3.41 10.77
CA CYS A 94 12.55 2.96 9.44
C CYS A 94 14.05 3.09 9.22
N TYR A 95 14.64 4.23 9.59
CA TYR A 95 16.08 4.45 9.46
C TYR A 95 16.89 3.37 10.18
N PHE A 96 16.62 3.11 11.46
CA PHE A 96 17.38 2.13 12.24
C PHE A 96 17.10 0.68 11.83
N CYS A 97 15.89 0.36 11.37
CA CYS A 97 15.58 -0.97 10.88
C CYS A 97 16.41 -1.34 9.63
N ILE A 98 16.65 -0.38 8.72
CA ILE A 98 17.32 -0.64 7.44
C ILE A 98 18.75 -0.09 7.31
N TRP A 99 19.29 0.54 8.35
CA TRP A 99 20.58 1.23 8.30
C TRP A 99 21.75 0.35 7.80
N LYS A 100 21.76 -0.95 8.11
CA LYS A 100 22.76 -1.92 7.62
C LYS A 100 22.25 -2.77 6.44
N GLY A 101 21.22 -2.29 5.75
CA GLY A 101 20.53 -2.99 4.67
C GLY A 101 19.93 -4.31 5.13
N VAL A 102 19.86 -5.27 4.22
CA VAL A 102 19.26 -6.61 4.45
C VAL A 102 19.82 -7.37 5.66
N LYS A 103 21.03 -7.04 6.16
CA LYS A 103 21.58 -7.63 7.39
C LYS A 103 20.84 -7.18 8.66
N SER A 104 20.34 -5.95 8.69
CA SER A 104 19.53 -5.41 9.79
C SER A 104 18.06 -5.74 9.54
N THR A 105 17.56 -5.41 8.35
CA THR A 105 16.17 -5.65 7.96
C THR A 105 15.81 -7.13 8.12
N GLY A 106 16.69 -8.03 7.65
CA GLY A 106 16.51 -9.48 7.76
C GLY A 106 16.36 -10.00 9.20
N LYS A 107 16.85 -9.28 10.22
CA LYS A 107 16.63 -9.63 11.64
C LYS A 107 15.31 -9.10 12.16
N VAL A 108 14.96 -7.87 11.79
CA VAL A 108 13.72 -7.19 12.22
C VAL A 108 12.49 -7.92 11.66
N VAL A 109 12.55 -8.34 10.39
CA VAL A 109 11.43 -9.04 9.70
C VAL A 109 11.04 -10.36 10.34
N TYR A 110 11.91 -11.01 11.13
CA TYR A 110 11.49 -12.19 11.90
C TYR A 110 10.37 -11.89 12.87
N PHE A 111 10.32 -10.67 13.42
CA PHE A 111 9.23 -10.22 14.27
C PHE A 111 8.16 -9.50 13.45
N THR A 112 8.55 -8.49 12.66
CA THR A 112 7.58 -7.61 11.98
C THR A 112 6.75 -8.34 10.94
N ALA A 113 7.27 -9.38 10.28
CA ALA A 113 6.52 -10.15 9.29
C ALA A 113 5.71 -11.31 9.89
N THR A 114 6.17 -11.91 11.00
CA THR A 114 5.51 -13.10 11.58
C THR A 114 4.44 -12.74 12.61
N PHE A 115 4.66 -11.70 13.40
CA PHE A 115 3.73 -11.30 14.46
C PHE A 115 2.36 -10.86 13.93
N PRO A 116 2.23 -10.19 12.76
CA PRO A 116 0.93 -9.95 12.14
C PRO A 116 0.10 -11.21 11.90
N TYR A 117 0.71 -12.38 11.63
CA TYR A 117 -0.05 -13.63 11.49
C TYR A 117 -0.63 -14.11 12.82
N VAL A 118 0.10 -13.91 13.92
CA VAL A 118 -0.41 -14.20 15.27
C VAL A 118 -1.58 -13.28 15.59
N MET A 119 -1.44 -11.98 15.33
CA MET A 119 -2.51 -11.00 15.53
C MET A 119 -3.72 -11.27 14.63
N LEU A 120 -3.49 -11.61 13.36
CA LEU A 120 -4.54 -11.96 12.42
C LEU A 120 -5.31 -13.19 12.88
N LEU A 121 -4.63 -14.22 13.40
CA LEU A 121 -5.29 -15.40 13.96
C LEU A 121 -6.16 -15.04 15.17
N ILE A 122 -5.65 -14.21 16.08
CA ILE A 122 -6.39 -13.74 17.26
C ILE A 122 -7.63 -12.94 16.84
N LEU A 123 -7.48 -12.00 15.90
CA LEU A 123 -8.57 -11.19 15.38
C LEU A 123 -9.58 -12.02 14.58
N LEU A 124 -9.13 -13.06 13.88
CA LEU A 124 -10.02 -13.99 13.16
C LEU A 124 -10.87 -14.80 14.13
N ILE A 125 -10.26 -15.41 15.15
CA ILE A 125 -10.99 -16.16 16.18
C ILE A 125 -11.97 -15.23 16.89
N ARG A 126 -11.53 -14.02 17.22
CA ARG A 126 -12.39 -13.03 17.86
C ARG A 126 -13.54 -12.63 16.93
N GLY A 127 -13.26 -12.25 15.70
CA GLY A 127 -14.24 -11.82 14.71
C GLY A 127 -15.30 -12.87 14.46
N LEU A 128 -14.91 -14.14 14.27
CA LEU A 128 -15.84 -15.25 14.08
C LEU A 128 -16.65 -15.62 15.33
N SER A 129 -16.18 -15.24 16.53
CA SER A 129 -16.92 -15.46 17.79
C SER A 129 -17.99 -14.40 18.08
N LEU A 130 -18.02 -13.31 17.32
CA LEU A 130 -18.97 -12.21 17.54
C LEU A 130 -20.37 -12.54 17.00
N PRO A 131 -21.44 -11.99 17.61
CA PRO A 131 -22.77 -12.10 17.04
C PRO A 131 -22.81 -11.42 15.66
N GLY A 132 -23.60 -11.94 14.71
CA GLY A 132 -23.68 -11.37 13.36
C GLY A 132 -22.50 -11.67 12.43
N ALA A 133 -21.39 -12.25 12.92
CA ALA A 133 -20.20 -12.54 12.11
C ALA A 133 -20.48 -13.35 10.84
N LEU A 134 -21.43 -14.30 10.91
CA LEU A 134 -21.84 -15.11 9.76
C LEU A 134 -22.42 -14.26 8.61
N GLN A 135 -23.14 -13.17 8.92
CA GLN A 135 -23.69 -12.27 7.88
C GLN A 135 -22.56 -11.65 7.07
N GLY A 136 -21.50 -11.23 7.76
CA GLY A 136 -20.26 -10.75 7.17
C GLY A 136 -19.57 -11.78 6.28
N VAL A 137 -19.39 -13.00 6.79
CA VAL A 137 -18.76 -14.08 6.01
C VAL A 137 -19.58 -14.44 4.78
N VAL A 138 -20.91 -14.46 4.88
CA VAL A 138 -21.80 -14.65 3.73
C VAL A 138 -21.62 -13.51 2.73
N PHE A 139 -21.63 -12.25 3.17
CA PHE A 139 -21.40 -11.11 2.28
C PHE A 139 -20.05 -11.19 1.55
N TYR A 140 -19.01 -11.68 2.23
CA TYR A 140 -17.67 -11.84 1.64
C TYR A 140 -17.61 -12.94 0.57
N LEU A 141 -18.25 -14.08 0.80
CA LEU A 141 -18.06 -15.28 -0.03
C LEU A 141 -19.18 -15.53 -1.03
N LEU A 142 -20.38 -14.98 -0.80
CA LEU A 142 -21.53 -15.28 -1.64
C LEU A 142 -21.26 -14.74 -3.05
N PRO A 143 -21.11 -15.62 -4.06
CA PRO A 143 -20.75 -15.19 -5.39
C PRO A 143 -21.95 -14.53 -6.06
N GLU A 144 -21.67 -13.48 -6.83
CA GLU A 144 -22.63 -12.86 -7.73
C GLU A 144 -22.17 -13.09 -9.18
N PRO A 145 -22.60 -14.18 -9.86
CA PRO A 145 -22.04 -14.57 -11.17
C PRO A 145 -22.23 -13.52 -12.27
N SER A 146 -23.26 -12.67 -12.18
CA SER A 146 -23.48 -11.56 -13.11
C SER A 146 -22.32 -10.56 -13.10
N ARG A 147 -21.61 -10.40 -11.98
CA ARG A 147 -20.42 -9.53 -11.88
C ARG A 147 -19.23 -10.04 -12.68
N LEU A 148 -19.18 -11.33 -13.03
CA LEU A 148 -18.11 -11.87 -13.89
C LEU A 148 -18.22 -11.39 -15.35
N LEU A 149 -19.40 -10.90 -15.76
CA LEU A 149 -19.61 -10.28 -17.07
C LEU A 149 -19.12 -8.84 -17.10
N ASP A 150 -18.91 -8.21 -15.94
CA ASP A 150 -18.41 -6.85 -15.82
C ASP A 150 -16.88 -6.84 -16.04
N PRO A 151 -16.38 -6.24 -17.14
CA PRO A 151 -14.95 -6.17 -17.40
C PRO A 151 -14.17 -5.43 -16.31
N GLN A 152 -14.81 -4.52 -15.57
CA GLN A 152 -14.18 -3.77 -14.49
C GLN A 152 -13.74 -4.69 -13.34
N VAL A 153 -14.46 -5.78 -13.08
CA VAL A 153 -14.11 -6.75 -12.02
C VAL A 153 -12.79 -7.44 -12.33
N TRP A 154 -12.55 -7.81 -13.59
CA TRP A 154 -11.29 -8.43 -14.01
C TRP A 154 -10.11 -7.45 -14.00
N MET A 155 -10.39 -6.19 -14.33
CA MET A 155 -9.42 -5.10 -14.25
C MET A 155 -8.95 -4.86 -12.83
N GLU A 156 -9.89 -4.75 -11.89
CA GLU A 156 -9.61 -4.56 -10.46
C GLU A 156 -8.87 -5.77 -9.90
N ALA A 157 -9.28 -7.00 -10.25
CA ALA A 157 -8.58 -8.22 -9.86
C ALA A 157 -7.13 -8.24 -10.38
N GLY A 158 -6.92 -7.87 -11.65
CA GLY A 158 -5.59 -7.76 -12.24
C GLY A 158 -4.73 -6.74 -11.50
N ALA A 159 -5.21 -5.51 -11.37
CA ALA A 159 -4.52 -4.43 -10.68
C ALA A 159 -4.16 -4.83 -9.23
N GLN A 160 -5.11 -5.44 -8.50
CA GLN A 160 -4.90 -5.91 -7.13
C GLN A 160 -3.73 -6.89 -7.03
N ILE A 161 -3.60 -7.83 -7.98
CA ILE A 161 -2.46 -8.77 -8.01
C ILE A 161 -1.14 -8.04 -8.27
N PHE A 162 -1.08 -7.15 -9.28
CA PHE A 162 0.15 -6.40 -9.57
C PHE A 162 0.63 -5.59 -8.37
N PHE A 163 -0.30 -4.89 -7.70
CA PHE A 163 -0.01 -4.12 -6.51
C PHE A 163 0.37 -4.97 -5.31
N SER A 164 -0.41 -6.00 -5.01
CA SER A 164 -0.22 -6.85 -3.84
C SER A 164 1.13 -7.55 -3.84
N TYR A 165 1.63 -7.96 -5.00
CA TYR A 165 2.96 -8.55 -5.16
C TYR A 165 4.08 -7.53 -5.43
N SER A 166 3.76 -6.23 -5.55
CA SER A 166 4.72 -5.17 -5.92
C SER A 166 5.51 -5.49 -7.21
N VAL A 167 4.84 -6.06 -8.20
CA VAL A 167 5.44 -6.38 -9.51
C VAL A 167 5.67 -5.09 -10.29
N GLY A 168 6.77 -4.96 -11.03
CA GLY A 168 7.07 -3.76 -11.82
C GLY A 168 7.66 -2.57 -11.04
N VAL A 169 7.88 -2.72 -9.73
CA VAL A 169 8.43 -1.67 -8.86
C VAL A 169 9.92 -1.90 -8.53
N GLY A 170 10.45 -3.07 -8.85
CA GLY A 170 11.86 -3.45 -8.58
C GLY A 170 12.10 -4.10 -7.22
N SER A 171 11.10 -4.16 -6.33
CA SER A 171 11.17 -4.78 -5.00
C SER A 171 11.71 -6.21 -5.03
N LEU A 172 11.11 -7.07 -5.86
CA LEU A 172 11.51 -8.48 -5.97
C LEU A 172 12.87 -8.64 -6.64
N ILE A 173 13.25 -7.74 -7.56
CA ILE A 173 14.57 -7.75 -8.23
C ILE A 173 15.65 -7.47 -7.19
N VAL A 174 15.45 -6.43 -6.37
CA VAL A 174 16.41 -6.03 -5.33
C VAL A 174 16.52 -7.09 -4.25
N LEU A 175 15.40 -7.62 -3.73
CA LEU A 175 15.45 -8.71 -2.75
C LEU A 175 16.10 -9.98 -3.32
N GLY A 176 15.77 -10.34 -4.56
CA GLY A 176 16.36 -11.48 -5.27
C GLY A 176 17.87 -11.34 -5.48
N SER A 177 18.38 -10.11 -5.65
CA SER A 177 19.82 -9.85 -5.84
C SER A 177 20.69 -10.22 -4.63
N TYR A 178 20.09 -10.35 -3.45
CA TYR A 178 20.79 -10.76 -2.22
C TYR A 178 20.80 -12.28 -2.00
N ASN A 179 20.07 -13.04 -2.81
CA ASN A 179 20.02 -14.48 -2.69
C ASN A 179 21.33 -15.11 -3.17
N PRO A 180 21.74 -16.25 -2.57
CA PRO A 180 22.77 -17.09 -3.16
C PRO A 180 22.41 -17.50 -4.59
N TYR A 181 23.40 -17.62 -5.46
CA TYR A 181 23.18 -17.97 -6.88
C TYR A 181 22.38 -19.26 -7.06
N ASN A 182 22.66 -20.28 -6.24
CA ASN A 182 22.01 -21.58 -6.32
C ASN A 182 20.69 -21.67 -5.49
N ASN A 183 20.15 -20.54 -5.05
CA ASN A 183 18.89 -20.53 -4.31
C ASN A 183 17.73 -20.97 -5.22
N ASN A 184 16.81 -21.78 -4.70
CA ASN A 184 15.67 -22.26 -5.47
C ASN A 184 14.55 -21.20 -5.53
N CYS A 185 14.81 -20.11 -6.24
CA CYS A 185 13.87 -19.00 -6.40
C CYS A 185 12.55 -19.43 -7.07
N TYR A 186 12.57 -20.50 -7.88
CA TYR A 186 11.36 -21.06 -8.49
C TYR A 186 10.36 -21.55 -7.43
N LYS A 187 10.84 -22.30 -6.44
CA LYS A 187 10.02 -22.77 -5.32
C LYS A 187 9.60 -21.60 -4.42
N ASP A 188 10.50 -20.66 -4.16
CA ASP A 188 10.22 -19.51 -3.30
C ASP A 188 9.11 -18.63 -3.88
N CYS A 189 9.12 -18.40 -5.20
CA CYS A 189 8.06 -17.66 -5.89
C CYS A 189 6.69 -18.32 -5.74
N LEU A 190 6.60 -19.66 -5.81
CA LEU A 190 5.34 -20.38 -5.62
C LEU A 190 4.82 -20.22 -4.18
N TRP A 191 5.71 -20.33 -3.18
CA TRP A 191 5.33 -20.09 -1.79
C TRP A 191 4.92 -18.64 -1.54
N LEU A 192 5.63 -17.68 -2.10
CA LEU A 192 5.30 -16.26 -1.99
C LEU A 192 3.90 -15.99 -2.58
N CYS A 193 3.60 -16.56 -3.76
CA CYS A 193 2.27 -16.50 -4.35
C CYS A 193 1.19 -17.05 -3.41
N LEU A 194 1.36 -18.29 -2.92
CA LEU A 194 0.39 -18.94 -2.05
C LEU A 194 0.19 -18.20 -0.72
N LEU A 195 1.28 -17.77 -0.07
CA LEU A 195 1.23 -17.10 1.22
C LEU A 195 0.58 -15.72 1.12
N ASN A 196 0.93 -14.90 0.12
CA ASN A 196 0.34 -13.58 -0.04
C ASN A 196 -1.17 -13.64 -0.32
N SER A 197 -1.58 -14.48 -1.29
CA SER A 197 -3.00 -14.65 -1.63
C SER A 197 -3.77 -15.32 -0.50
N GLY A 198 -3.20 -16.35 0.13
CA GLY A 198 -3.81 -17.03 1.27
C GLY A 198 -4.01 -16.09 2.47
N THR A 199 -3.03 -15.25 2.77
CA THR A 199 -3.14 -14.23 3.82
C THR A 199 -4.25 -13.22 3.50
N SER A 200 -4.35 -12.78 2.25
CA SER A 200 -5.42 -11.87 1.81
C SER A 200 -6.80 -12.49 2.00
N VAL A 201 -6.96 -13.78 1.65
CA VAL A 201 -8.21 -14.51 1.84
C VAL A 201 -8.58 -14.59 3.32
N VAL A 202 -7.63 -14.97 4.18
CA VAL A 202 -7.82 -15.08 5.65
C VAL A 202 -8.10 -13.71 6.28
N ALA A 203 -7.41 -12.66 5.84
CA ALA A 203 -7.69 -11.28 6.25
C ALA A 203 -9.10 -10.85 5.87
N GLY A 204 -9.61 -11.25 4.71
CA GLY A 204 -11.00 -11.05 4.31
C GLY A 204 -11.98 -11.63 5.34
N PHE A 205 -11.77 -12.86 5.83
CA PHE A 205 -12.61 -13.40 6.91
C PHE A 205 -12.54 -12.58 8.20
N ALA A 206 -11.34 -12.15 8.61
CA ALA A 206 -11.17 -11.34 9.81
C ALA A 206 -11.86 -9.96 9.69
N VAL A 207 -11.79 -9.32 8.51
CA VAL A 207 -12.47 -8.05 8.20
C VAL A 207 -13.97 -8.20 8.17
N PHE A 208 -14.47 -9.09 7.32
CA PHE A 208 -15.90 -9.18 7.10
C PHE A 208 -16.64 -9.76 8.30
N SER A 209 -16.03 -10.63 9.11
CA SER A 209 -16.66 -11.09 10.37
C SER A 209 -16.89 -9.94 11.35
N VAL A 210 -15.94 -9.00 11.49
CA VAL A 210 -16.08 -7.81 12.34
C VAL A 210 -17.08 -6.82 11.73
N LEU A 211 -17.08 -6.61 10.42
CA LEU A 211 -18.10 -5.77 9.76
C LEU A 211 -19.51 -6.36 9.87
N GLY A 212 -19.65 -7.69 9.81
CA GLY A 212 -20.91 -8.39 10.04
C GLY A 212 -21.44 -8.20 11.46
N PHE A 213 -20.55 -8.21 12.46
CA PHE A 213 -20.89 -7.85 13.83
C PHE A 213 -21.37 -6.40 13.93
N MET A 214 -20.64 -5.44 13.35
CA MET A 214 -21.02 -4.03 13.35
C MET A 214 -22.37 -3.80 12.66
N SER A 215 -22.61 -4.45 11.51
CA SER A 215 -23.89 -4.42 10.81
C SER A 215 -25.03 -4.97 11.67
N HIS A 216 -24.80 -6.07 12.40
CA HIS A 216 -25.78 -6.68 13.29
C HIS A 216 -26.14 -5.79 14.49
N GLU A 217 -25.13 -5.21 15.15
CA GLU A 217 -25.34 -4.33 16.31
C GLU A 217 -26.00 -2.99 15.92
N GLN A 218 -25.70 -2.46 14.73
CA GLN A 218 -26.23 -1.17 14.27
C GLN A 218 -27.54 -1.30 13.49
N GLY A 219 -27.88 -2.49 12.99
CA GLY A 219 -29.02 -2.68 12.09
C GLY A 219 -28.85 -2.03 10.71
N ILE A 220 -27.62 -1.74 10.29
CA ILE A 220 -27.28 -1.08 9.01
C ILE A 220 -26.70 -2.12 8.04
N PRO A 221 -27.01 -2.09 6.74
CA PRO A 221 -26.45 -3.04 5.75
C PRO A 221 -24.92 -3.04 5.72
N ILE A 222 -24.32 -4.21 5.51
CA ILE A 222 -22.84 -4.38 5.45
C ILE A 222 -22.21 -3.46 4.39
N ALA A 223 -22.89 -3.26 3.25
CA ALA A 223 -22.40 -2.41 2.16
C ALA A 223 -22.26 -0.92 2.54
N GLU A 224 -22.99 -0.46 3.56
CA GLU A 224 -22.92 0.93 4.04
C GLU A 224 -21.86 1.13 5.13
N VAL A 225 -21.49 0.06 5.86
CA VAL A 225 -20.41 0.10 6.86
C VAL A 225 -19.04 -0.27 6.28
N ALA A 226 -19.02 -0.88 5.09
CA ALA A 226 -17.82 -1.23 4.36
C ALA A 226 -17.22 -0.01 3.63
N GLU A 227 -16.50 0.82 4.39
CA GLU A 227 -15.69 1.90 3.83
C GLU A 227 -14.49 1.37 3.03
N SER A 228 -13.93 2.20 2.13
CA SER A 228 -12.72 1.86 1.37
C SER A 228 -11.52 2.73 1.78
N GLY A 229 -10.31 2.26 1.46
CA GLY A 229 -9.08 2.98 1.76
C GLY A 229 -8.87 3.20 3.27
N PRO A 230 -8.30 4.36 3.69
CA PRO A 230 -8.07 4.67 5.10
C PRO A 230 -9.33 4.67 5.96
N GLY A 231 -10.51 4.93 5.38
CA GLY A 231 -11.79 4.94 6.13
C GLY A 231 -12.10 3.58 6.76
N LEU A 232 -11.78 2.47 6.07
CA LEU A 232 -11.97 1.12 6.61
C LEU A 232 -11.18 0.92 7.92
N ALA A 233 -9.91 1.33 7.92
CA ALA A 233 -8.98 1.09 9.03
C ALA A 233 -9.10 2.11 10.17
N PHE A 234 -9.51 3.36 9.87
CA PHE A 234 -9.52 4.45 10.86
C PHE A 234 -10.92 4.92 11.27
N ILE A 235 -11.98 4.44 10.61
CA ILE A 235 -13.38 4.73 10.96
C ILE A 235 -14.13 3.43 11.27
N ALA A 236 -14.34 2.57 10.27
CA ALA A 236 -15.21 1.40 10.41
C ALA A 236 -14.68 0.38 11.44
N TYR A 237 -13.39 0.03 11.36
CA TYR A 237 -12.78 -0.90 12.32
C TYR A 237 -12.73 -0.37 13.77
N PRO A 238 -12.24 0.87 14.03
CA PRO A 238 -12.24 1.43 15.37
C PRO A 238 -13.64 1.52 15.97
N GLN A 239 -14.64 1.83 15.14
CA GLN A 239 -16.05 1.83 15.52
C GLN A 239 -16.50 0.43 15.95
N ALA A 240 -16.26 -0.60 15.14
CA ALA A 240 -16.60 -1.98 15.51
C ALA A 240 -15.87 -2.44 16.78
N ILE A 241 -14.58 -2.09 16.94
CA ILE A 241 -13.78 -2.42 18.13
C ILE A 241 -14.36 -1.76 19.38
N ALA A 242 -14.81 -0.51 19.31
CA ALA A 242 -15.40 0.21 20.44
C ALA A 242 -16.67 -0.46 20.99
N MET A 243 -17.38 -1.24 20.17
CA MET A 243 -18.57 -1.99 20.55
C MET A 243 -18.25 -3.34 21.21
N MET A 244 -16.99 -3.80 21.16
CA MET A 244 -16.59 -5.08 21.73
C MET A 244 -16.26 -4.95 23.23
N PRO A 245 -16.48 -5.99 24.05
CA PRO A 245 -15.89 -6.06 25.38
C PRO A 245 -14.36 -6.01 25.31
N LEU A 246 -13.75 -5.30 26.26
CA LEU A 246 -12.31 -5.03 26.32
C LEU A 246 -11.76 -4.34 25.05
N PRO A 247 -12.36 -3.22 24.62
CA PRO A 247 -12.08 -2.62 23.32
C PRO A 247 -10.62 -2.14 23.17
N GLN A 248 -9.96 -1.78 24.27
CA GLN A 248 -8.55 -1.40 24.29
C GLN A 248 -7.63 -2.53 23.82
N LEU A 249 -7.88 -3.78 24.25
CA LEU A 249 -7.07 -4.93 23.86
C LEU A 249 -7.10 -5.13 22.34
N TRP A 250 -8.30 -5.14 21.76
CA TRP A 250 -8.50 -5.34 20.32
C TRP A 250 -7.93 -4.19 19.50
N SER A 251 -8.08 -2.95 20.00
CA SER A 251 -7.49 -1.76 19.38
C SER A 251 -5.96 -1.84 19.33
N ILE A 252 -5.32 -2.20 20.44
CA ILE A 252 -3.86 -2.38 20.50
C ILE A 252 -3.41 -3.46 19.52
N CYS A 253 -4.05 -4.63 19.52
CA CYS A 253 -3.75 -5.71 18.58
C CYS A 253 -3.86 -5.25 17.12
N PHE A 254 -4.94 -4.55 16.78
CA PHE A 254 -5.21 -4.07 15.42
C PHE A 254 -4.18 -3.03 14.96
N PHE A 255 -3.93 -1.98 15.74
CA PHE A 255 -3.00 -0.93 15.33
C PHE A 255 -1.53 -1.37 15.35
N VAL A 256 -1.13 -2.24 16.29
CA VAL A 256 0.20 -2.87 16.23
C VAL A 256 0.34 -3.70 14.96
N MET A 257 -0.66 -4.52 14.62
CA MET A 257 -0.65 -5.30 13.38
C MET A 257 -0.52 -4.39 12.14
N LEU A 258 -1.32 -3.32 12.05
CA LEU A 258 -1.25 -2.36 10.94
C LEU A 258 0.12 -1.70 10.82
N ILE A 259 0.74 -1.29 11.93
CA ILE A 259 2.08 -0.70 11.94
C ILE A 259 3.11 -1.70 11.42
N LEU A 260 3.07 -2.95 11.90
CA LEU A 260 4.06 -3.97 11.51
C LEU A 260 3.92 -4.36 10.03
N LEU A 261 2.70 -4.58 9.54
CA LEU A 261 2.44 -4.86 8.13
C LEU A 261 2.96 -3.73 7.24
N GLY A 262 2.75 -2.49 7.67
CA GLY A 262 3.17 -1.37 6.86
C GLY A 262 4.68 -1.06 6.94
N LEU A 263 5.30 -1.31 8.08
CA LEU A 263 6.75 -1.13 8.24
C LEU A 263 7.54 -2.00 7.25
N ASP A 264 7.15 -3.26 7.08
CA ASP A 264 7.87 -4.19 6.19
C ASP A 264 7.81 -3.75 4.73
N THR A 265 6.64 -3.30 4.26
CA THR A 265 6.50 -2.76 2.90
C THR A 265 7.38 -1.52 2.72
N GLN A 266 7.40 -0.64 3.72
CA GLN A 266 8.22 0.56 3.68
C GLN A 266 9.73 0.24 3.71
N PHE A 267 10.16 -0.77 4.47
CA PHE A 267 11.56 -1.21 4.50
C PHE A 267 12.02 -1.65 3.10
N VAL A 268 11.20 -2.45 2.41
CA VAL A 268 11.53 -2.94 1.07
C VAL A 268 11.56 -1.78 0.07
N ALA A 269 10.57 -0.87 0.10
CA ALA A 269 10.54 0.28 -0.81
C ALA A 269 11.78 1.18 -0.67
N MET A 270 12.22 1.41 0.58
CA MET A 270 13.45 2.15 0.84
C MET A 270 14.69 1.37 0.40
N GLU A 271 14.74 0.06 0.65
CA GLU A 271 15.86 -0.78 0.22
C GLU A 271 16.02 -0.75 -1.30
N VAL A 272 14.92 -0.74 -2.07
CA VAL A 272 14.96 -0.62 -3.53
C VAL A 272 15.76 0.60 -3.97
N VAL A 273 15.37 1.78 -3.49
CA VAL A 273 16.04 3.04 -3.86
C VAL A 273 17.50 3.02 -3.41
N MET A 274 17.76 2.58 -2.18
CA MET A 274 19.11 2.55 -1.62
C MET A 274 20.04 1.62 -2.41
N THR A 275 19.57 0.41 -2.73
CA THR A 275 20.36 -0.59 -3.45
C THR A 275 20.59 -0.18 -4.89
N THR A 276 19.58 0.34 -5.58
CA THR A 276 19.74 0.87 -6.94
C THR A 276 20.79 1.97 -7.01
N ILE A 277 20.78 2.93 -6.08
CA ILE A 277 21.80 4.01 -6.06
C ILE A 277 23.20 3.44 -5.76
N ILE A 278 23.30 2.50 -4.81
CA ILE A 278 24.59 1.89 -4.44
C ILE A 278 25.19 1.10 -5.61
N ASP A 279 24.36 0.37 -6.36
CA ASP A 279 24.81 -0.44 -7.49
C ASP A 279 25.11 0.39 -8.75
N MET A 280 24.51 1.57 -8.91
CA MET A 280 24.89 2.52 -9.95
C MET A 280 26.26 3.17 -9.68
N PHE A 281 26.64 3.37 -8.41
CA PHE A 281 27.88 4.06 -8.03
C PHE A 281 28.74 3.26 -7.03
N PRO A 282 29.14 2.02 -7.34
CA PRO A 282 29.69 1.09 -6.35
C PRO A 282 31.03 1.56 -5.75
N THR A 283 31.92 2.14 -6.57
CA THR A 283 33.25 2.65 -6.15
C THR A 283 33.17 3.79 -5.14
N THR A 284 32.08 4.55 -5.20
CA THR A 284 31.79 5.65 -4.30
C THR A 284 30.97 5.17 -3.12
N MET A 285 29.92 4.37 -3.33
CA MET A 285 28.91 4.09 -2.31
C MET A 285 29.24 2.91 -1.39
N ARG A 286 30.05 1.93 -1.83
CA ARG A 286 30.39 0.73 -1.01
C ARG A 286 31.44 0.98 0.09
N ARG A 287 31.73 2.24 0.44
CA ARG A 287 32.64 2.57 1.55
C ARG A 287 31.88 2.62 2.88
N ALA A 288 32.57 2.30 3.98
CA ALA A 288 32.01 2.31 5.32
C ALA A 288 31.31 3.65 5.65
N GLY A 289 30.10 3.60 6.22
CA GLY A 289 29.36 4.77 6.65
C GLY A 289 28.70 5.60 5.54
N ARG A 290 28.89 5.27 4.25
CA ARG A 290 28.28 6.04 3.15
C ARG A 290 26.84 5.66 2.88
N ARG A 291 26.51 4.36 3.01
CA ARG A 291 25.13 3.89 2.92
C ARG A 291 24.27 4.54 3.99
N GLU A 292 24.72 4.52 5.24
CA GLU A 292 23.99 5.07 6.39
C GLU A 292 23.73 6.56 6.22
N ARG A 293 24.72 7.32 5.74
CA ARG A 293 24.56 8.75 5.44
C ARG A 293 23.62 9.02 4.26
N LEU A 294 23.72 8.24 3.19
CA LEU A 294 22.78 8.37 2.06
C LEU A 294 21.35 8.08 2.53
N LEU A 295 21.17 7.04 3.33
CA LEU A 295 19.88 6.68 3.90
C LEU A 295 19.33 7.81 4.76
N LEU A 296 20.16 8.41 5.63
CA LEU A 296 19.74 9.54 6.45
C LEU A 296 19.28 10.73 5.58
N ILE A 297 20.06 11.09 4.56
CA ILE A 297 19.70 12.16 3.61
C ILE A 297 18.39 11.81 2.91
N PHE A 298 18.22 10.58 2.44
CA PHE A 298 17.00 10.12 1.78
C PHE A 298 15.77 10.21 2.71
N CYS A 299 15.89 9.73 3.96
CA CYS A 299 14.84 9.87 4.97
C CYS A 299 14.49 11.33 5.22
N LEU A 300 15.49 12.22 5.36
CA LEU A 300 15.26 13.65 5.59
C LEU A 300 14.56 14.30 4.40
N VAL A 301 14.99 14.03 3.17
CA VAL A 301 14.32 14.54 1.95
C VAL A 301 12.87 14.08 1.90
N CYS A 302 12.60 12.79 2.16
CA CYS A 302 11.23 12.26 2.19
C CYS A 302 10.39 12.84 3.33
N PHE A 303 10.98 13.06 4.50
CA PHE A 303 10.34 13.69 5.65
C PHE A 303 9.93 15.13 5.37
N PHE A 304 10.82 15.93 4.77
CA PHE A 304 10.49 17.32 4.43
C PHE A 304 9.48 17.41 3.29
N SER A 305 9.56 16.54 2.29
CA SER A 305 8.61 16.55 1.16
C SER A 305 7.18 16.17 1.55
N GLN A 306 7.00 15.43 2.65
CA GLN A 306 5.67 15.01 3.11
C GLN A 306 5.03 15.94 4.14
N LEU A 307 5.71 17.02 4.59
CA LEU A 307 5.16 17.96 5.58
C LEU A 307 3.80 18.53 5.16
N VAL A 308 3.59 18.75 3.87
CA VAL A 308 2.30 19.23 3.32
C VAL A 308 1.16 18.24 3.59
N MET A 309 1.44 16.93 3.64
CA MET A 309 0.45 15.89 3.96
C MET A 309 0.12 15.81 5.46
N LEU A 310 0.83 16.56 6.30
CA LEU A 310 0.63 16.61 7.77
C LEU A 310 -0.24 17.80 8.21
N THR A 311 -0.73 18.57 7.25
CA THR A 311 -1.57 19.74 7.51
C THR A 311 -3.04 19.35 7.56
N GLU A 312 -3.90 20.29 7.96
CA GLU A 312 -5.36 20.15 7.95
C GLU A 312 -5.91 19.84 6.54
N GLY A 313 -5.32 20.43 5.49
CA GLY A 313 -5.57 20.08 4.09
C GLY A 313 -4.78 18.87 3.57
N GLY A 314 -3.99 18.23 4.44
CA GLY A 314 -3.05 17.17 4.09
C GLY A 314 -3.71 15.90 3.55
N MET A 315 -4.96 15.62 3.94
CA MET A 315 -5.71 14.46 3.43
C MET A 315 -6.01 14.55 1.92
N TYR A 316 -6.29 15.76 1.42
CA TYR A 316 -6.50 15.98 -0.02
C TYR A 316 -5.21 15.75 -0.82
N VAL A 317 -4.08 16.23 -0.29
CA VAL A 317 -2.76 16.01 -0.92
C VAL A 317 -2.36 14.54 -0.85
N PHE A 318 -2.61 13.88 0.29
CA PHE A 318 -2.39 12.45 0.46
C PHE A 318 -3.14 11.65 -0.60
N GLN A 319 -4.44 11.90 -0.78
CA GLN A 319 -5.24 11.20 -1.78
C GLN A 319 -4.83 11.52 -3.22
N LEU A 320 -4.42 12.75 -3.51
CA LEU A 320 -3.90 13.10 -4.83
C LEU A 320 -2.68 12.23 -5.19
N PHE A 321 -1.76 12.06 -4.25
CA PHE A 321 -0.59 11.19 -4.43
C PHE A 321 -0.98 9.72 -4.50
N ASP A 322 -1.84 9.26 -3.59
CA ASP A 322 -2.28 7.86 -3.54
C ASP A 322 -2.99 7.46 -4.85
N TYR A 323 -3.85 8.33 -5.37
CA TYR A 323 -4.61 8.08 -6.58
C TYR A 323 -3.79 8.19 -7.87
N TYR A 324 -2.93 9.21 -8.01
CA TYR A 324 -2.19 9.46 -9.26
C TYR A 324 -0.75 8.95 -9.26
N ALA A 325 0.01 9.20 -8.19
CA ALA A 325 1.43 8.83 -8.14
C ALA A 325 1.61 7.34 -7.85
N CYS A 326 0.76 6.78 -6.99
CA CYS A 326 0.73 5.36 -6.66
C CYS A 326 -0.30 4.58 -7.52
N ASN A 327 -0.70 5.12 -8.68
CA ASN A 327 -1.70 4.50 -9.56
C ASN A 327 -1.21 3.18 -10.19
N GLY A 328 -2.13 2.23 -10.35
CA GLY A 328 -1.89 0.95 -10.99
C GLY A 328 -1.50 1.10 -12.44
N ALA A 329 -1.99 2.15 -13.12
CA ALA A 329 -1.62 2.44 -14.49
C ALA A 329 -0.11 2.60 -14.70
N CYS A 330 0.60 3.29 -13.78
CA CYS A 330 2.05 3.47 -13.86
C CYS A 330 2.79 2.13 -13.76
N ILE A 331 2.38 1.29 -12.81
CA ILE A 331 2.96 -0.04 -12.60
C ILE A 331 2.66 -0.96 -13.80
N LEU A 332 1.42 -0.97 -14.28
CA LEU A 332 1.00 -1.77 -15.43
C LEU A 332 1.80 -1.41 -16.69
N PHE A 333 2.03 -0.11 -16.93
CA PHE A 333 2.90 0.37 -18.00
C PHE A 333 4.32 -0.18 -17.86
N MET A 334 4.93 -0.07 -16.67
CA MET A 334 6.26 -0.62 -16.40
C MET A 334 6.31 -2.13 -16.62
N CYS A 335 5.30 -2.88 -16.19
CA CYS A 335 5.22 -4.33 -16.39
C CYS A 335 5.18 -4.72 -17.88
N VAL A 336 4.53 -3.95 -18.74
CA VAL A 336 4.56 -4.19 -20.20
C VAL A 336 6.00 -4.12 -20.71
N PHE A 337 6.72 -3.04 -20.40
CA PHE A 337 8.09 -2.87 -20.91
C PHE A 337 9.08 -3.85 -20.27
N GLU A 338 8.97 -4.15 -18.98
CA GLU A 338 9.81 -5.14 -18.33
C GLU A 338 9.65 -6.53 -18.94
N THR A 339 8.40 -6.97 -19.18
CA THR A 339 8.15 -8.30 -19.77
C THR A 339 8.57 -8.37 -21.23
N LEU A 340 8.34 -7.32 -22.03
CA LEU A 340 8.86 -7.24 -23.39
C LEU A 340 10.40 -7.26 -23.42
N ALA A 341 11.06 -6.49 -22.55
CA ALA A 341 12.51 -6.47 -22.46
C ALA A 341 13.09 -7.84 -22.06
N LEU A 342 12.51 -8.50 -21.06
CA LEU A 342 13.02 -9.78 -20.57
C LEU A 342 12.68 -10.96 -21.48
N ALA A 343 11.44 -11.06 -21.97
CA ALA A 343 10.98 -12.23 -22.70
C ALA A 343 11.29 -12.16 -24.20
N TRP A 344 11.14 -10.98 -24.81
CA TRP A 344 11.32 -10.80 -26.25
C TRP A 344 12.72 -10.32 -26.62
N LEU A 345 13.22 -9.26 -25.98
CA LEU A 345 14.54 -8.70 -26.32
C LEU A 345 15.69 -9.55 -25.76
N PHE A 346 15.63 -9.89 -24.46
CA PHE A 346 16.65 -10.73 -23.83
C PHE A 346 16.49 -12.22 -24.15
N GLY A 347 15.24 -12.67 -24.34
CA GLY A 347 14.88 -14.00 -24.84
C GLY A 347 14.40 -14.97 -23.76
N ALA A 348 13.15 -15.42 -23.88
CA ALA A 348 12.51 -16.31 -22.90
C ALA A 348 13.19 -17.69 -22.77
N GLU A 349 13.78 -18.21 -23.85
CA GLU A 349 14.57 -19.47 -23.79
C GLU A 349 15.83 -19.33 -22.95
N ARG A 350 16.51 -18.18 -23.08
CA ARG A 350 17.68 -17.86 -22.28
C ARG A 350 17.29 -17.76 -20.80
N LEU A 351 16.18 -17.10 -20.50
CA LEU A 351 15.66 -17.00 -19.13
C LEU A 351 15.35 -18.38 -18.53
N HIS A 352 14.71 -19.26 -19.31
CA HIS A 352 14.42 -20.64 -18.89
C HIS A 352 15.71 -21.42 -18.60
N GLY A 353 16.74 -21.26 -19.44
CA GLY A 353 18.07 -21.83 -19.23
C GLY A 353 18.73 -21.33 -17.94
N ILE A 354 18.67 -20.02 -17.66
CA ILE A 354 19.22 -19.41 -16.44
C ILE A 354 18.51 -19.94 -15.19
N ILE A 355 17.18 -20.08 -15.21
CA ILE A 355 16.44 -20.67 -14.07
C ILE A 355 16.88 -22.11 -13.82
N LYS A 356 17.10 -22.90 -14.88
CA LYS A 356 17.61 -24.27 -14.75
C LYS A 356 19.02 -24.29 -14.19
N ASP A 357 19.88 -23.36 -14.61
CA ASP A 357 21.26 -23.24 -14.14
C ASP A 357 21.31 -22.89 -12.64
N MET A 358 20.54 -21.89 -12.21
CA MET A 358 20.49 -21.46 -10.80
C MET A 358 19.83 -22.50 -9.89
N THR A 359 18.69 -23.07 -10.30
CA THR A 359 17.86 -23.89 -9.39
C THR A 359 18.06 -25.40 -9.56
N GLY A 360 18.70 -25.83 -10.65
CA GLY A 360 18.75 -27.23 -11.08
C GLY A 360 17.43 -27.77 -11.65
N VAL A 361 16.34 -27.00 -11.58
CA VAL A 361 14.99 -27.40 -11.98
C VAL A 361 14.61 -26.72 -13.30
N ARG A 362 14.08 -27.49 -14.25
CA ARG A 362 13.46 -26.91 -15.45
C ARG A 362 12.10 -26.32 -15.06
N ALA A 363 11.93 -25.02 -15.27
CA ALA A 363 10.66 -24.34 -15.04
C ALA A 363 9.56 -24.95 -15.93
N ASN A 364 8.29 -24.83 -15.51
CA ASN A 364 7.19 -25.25 -16.35
C ASN A 364 7.16 -24.41 -17.65
N PRO A 365 7.09 -25.00 -18.86
CA PRO A 365 6.98 -24.27 -20.12
C PRO A 365 5.82 -23.27 -20.17
N PHE A 366 4.77 -23.47 -19.36
CA PHE A 366 3.67 -22.51 -19.21
C PHE A 366 4.16 -21.11 -18.85
N PHE A 367 5.18 -20.98 -17.99
CA PHE A 367 5.75 -19.67 -17.64
C PHE A 367 6.35 -18.94 -18.84
N LYS A 368 6.89 -19.68 -19.82
CA LYS A 368 7.38 -19.10 -21.07
C LYS A 368 6.25 -18.44 -21.85
N ILE A 369 5.07 -19.08 -21.91
CA ILE A 369 3.87 -18.52 -22.54
C ILE A 369 3.39 -17.30 -21.76
N CYS A 370 3.43 -17.35 -20.43
CA CYS A 370 3.10 -16.21 -19.59
C CYS A 370 3.97 -14.99 -19.89
N TRP A 371 5.30 -15.16 -19.87
CA TRP A 371 6.23 -14.06 -20.08
C TRP A 371 6.17 -13.48 -21.50
N LEU A 372 6.00 -14.33 -22.51
CA LEU A 372 5.96 -13.88 -23.91
C LEU A 372 4.63 -13.22 -24.28
N TYR A 373 3.51 -13.74 -23.78
CA TYR A 373 2.19 -13.38 -24.31
C TYR A 373 1.21 -12.95 -23.22
N LEU A 374 0.96 -13.78 -22.20
CA LEU A 374 -0.15 -13.51 -21.29
C LEU A 374 0.10 -12.28 -20.42
N THR A 375 1.26 -12.19 -19.77
CA THR A 375 1.59 -11.05 -18.90
C THR A 375 1.62 -9.73 -19.67
N PRO A 376 2.36 -9.57 -20.80
CA PRO A 376 2.34 -8.31 -21.53
C PRO A 376 0.94 -7.97 -22.08
N LEU A 377 0.14 -8.95 -22.51
CA LEU A 377 -1.22 -8.71 -23.00
C LEU A 377 -2.16 -8.25 -21.89
N VAL A 378 -2.15 -8.93 -20.73
CA VAL A 378 -2.98 -8.56 -19.58
C VAL A 378 -2.56 -7.19 -19.05
N SER A 379 -1.26 -6.93 -18.90
CA SER A 379 -0.76 -5.63 -18.45
C SER A 379 -1.11 -4.52 -19.42
N LEU A 380 -0.97 -4.73 -20.74
CA LEU A 380 -1.29 -3.72 -21.75
C LEU A 380 -2.79 -3.45 -21.81
N THR A 381 -3.61 -4.51 -21.77
CA THR A 381 -5.07 -4.37 -21.78
C THR A 381 -5.53 -3.63 -20.53
N ALA A 382 -5.01 -4.01 -19.36
CA ALA A 382 -5.32 -3.33 -18.10
C ALA A 382 -4.85 -1.87 -18.09
N PHE A 383 -3.68 -1.59 -18.66
CA PHE A 383 -3.21 -0.21 -18.81
C PHE A 383 -4.17 0.61 -19.69
N ILE A 384 -4.50 0.13 -20.89
CA ILE A 384 -5.40 0.83 -21.82
C ILE A 384 -6.78 1.07 -21.19
N CYS A 385 -7.37 0.02 -20.60
CA CYS A 385 -8.68 0.15 -19.96
C CYS A 385 -8.65 1.10 -18.75
N SER A 386 -7.55 1.17 -17.99
CA SER A 386 -7.41 2.15 -16.89
C SER A 386 -7.41 3.60 -17.38
N LEU A 387 -6.95 3.86 -18.61
CA LEU A 387 -7.01 5.18 -19.24
C LEU A 387 -8.39 5.47 -19.82
N VAL A 388 -9.03 4.47 -20.43
CA VAL A 388 -10.36 4.61 -21.06
C VAL A 388 -11.47 4.82 -20.02
N TRP A 389 -11.41 4.08 -18.91
CA TRP A 389 -12.38 4.16 -17.81
C TRP A 389 -11.93 5.07 -16.66
N TYR A 390 -11.00 5.99 -16.95
CA TYR A 390 -10.56 6.98 -15.98
C TYR A 390 -11.73 7.76 -15.41
N GLN A 391 -11.79 7.84 -14.08
CA GLN A 391 -12.73 8.70 -13.34
C GLN A 391 -11.93 9.75 -12.58
N PRO A 392 -12.30 11.04 -12.63
CA PRO A 392 -11.58 12.06 -11.89
C PRO A 392 -11.69 11.82 -10.39
N LEU A 393 -10.57 11.99 -9.68
CA LEU A 393 -10.52 11.90 -8.22
C LEU A 393 -11.52 12.88 -7.57
N THR A 394 -12.29 12.39 -6.60
CA THR A 394 -13.19 13.16 -5.73
C THR A 394 -13.00 12.73 -4.27
N PHE A 395 -13.16 13.65 -3.32
CA PHE A 395 -13.10 13.33 -1.88
C PHE A 395 -14.51 13.27 -1.27
N ASN A 396 -14.81 12.22 -0.51
CA ASN A 396 -16.12 11.95 0.09
C ASN A 396 -17.32 12.10 -0.88
N ARG A 397 -17.14 11.85 -2.19
CA ARG A 397 -18.13 12.01 -3.28
C ARG A 397 -18.64 13.45 -3.55
N TRP A 398 -18.46 14.39 -2.63
CA TRP A 398 -18.96 15.77 -2.78
C TRP A 398 -17.87 16.76 -3.18
N TYR A 399 -16.63 16.53 -2.74
CA TYR A 399 -15.54 17.46 -3.01
C TYR A 399 -14.88 17.13 -4.35
N VAL A 400 -14.92 18.11 -5.26
CA VAL A 400 -14.27 18.06 -6.57
C VAL A 400 -12.99 18.86 -6.50
N TYR A 401 -11.88 18.27 -6.95
CA TYR A 401 -10.58 18.92 -6.92
C TYR A 401 -10.51 20.05 -7.96
N PRO A 402 -9.75 21.13 -7.70
CA PRO A 402 -9.53 22.19 -8.69
C PRO A 402 -8.71 21.67 -9.88
N ALA A 403 -8.90 22.28 -11.05
CA ALA A 403 -8.29 21.81 -12.30
C ALA A 403 -6.76 21.67 -12.24
N TRP A 404 -6.08 22.57 -11.53
CA TRP A 404 -4.63 22.50 -11.35
C TRP A 404 -4.17 21.24 -10.60
N ALA A 405 -4.99 20.73 -9.67
CA ALA A 405 -4.66 19.52 -8.92
C ALA A 405 -4.74 18.28 -9.81
N TYR A 406 -5.70 18.23 -10.73
CA TYR A 406 -5.75 17.17 -11.75
C TYR A 406 -4.55 17.21 -12.69
N VAL A 407 -4.13 18.40 -13.14
CA VAL A 407 -2.91 18.55 -13.95
C VAL A 407 -1.69 18.08 -13.18
N LEU A 408 -1.55 18.47 -11.91
CA LEU A 408 -0.47 18.01 -11.05
C LEU A 408 -0.49 16.48 -10.90
N GLY A 409 -1.66 15.89 -10.68
CA GLY A 409 -1.83 14.44 -10.61
C GLY A 409 -1.33 13.73 -11.87
N TRP A 410 -1.73 14.20 -13.06
CA TRP A 410 -1.24 13.63 -14.31
C TRP A 410 0.26 13.83 -14.53
N VAL A 411 0.82 14.98 -14.14
CA VAL A 411 2.27 15.20 -14.18
C VAL A 411 3.00 14.19 -13.28
N LEU A 412 2.48 13.92 -12.07
CA LEU A 412 3.04 12.91 -11.18
C LEU A 412 3.00 11.51 -11.80
N ALA A 413 1.86 11.10 -12.36
CA ALA A 413 1.72 9.79 -13.00
C ALA A 413 2.68 9.63 -14.19
N VAL A 414 2.67 10.61 -15.10
CA VAL A 414 3.44 10.62 -16.34
C VAL A 414 4.95 10.76 -16.07
N SER A 415 5.36 11.36 -14.96
CA SER A 415 6.77 11.50 -14.59
C SER A 415 7.52 10.17 -14.52
N SER A 416 6.86 9.12 -14.02
CA SER A 416 7.44 7.77 -13.96
C SER A 416 7.41 7.07 -15.32
N ILE A 417 6.30 7.18 -16.04
CA ILE A 417 6.06 6.55 -17.34
C ILE A 417 7.04 7.08 -18.41
N LEU A 418 7.28 8.40 -18.46
CA LEU A 418 8.14 9.00 -19.47
C LEU A 418 9.64 8.74 -19.26
N LEU A 419 10.06 8.29 -18.08
CA LEU A 419 11.47 7.97 -17.86
C LEU A 419 11.96 6.84 -18.78
N VAL A 420 11.11 5.84 -19.06
CA VAL A 420 11.47 4.71 -19.93
C VAL A 420 11.74 5.16 -21.38
N PRO A 421 10.76 5.77 -22.11
CA PRO A 421 11.01 6.25 -23.46
C PRO A 421 12.03 7.40 -23.48
N GLY A 422 12.05 8.27 -22.47
CA GLY A 422 13.01 9.37 -22.37
C GLY A 422 14.46 8.89 -22.28
N LEU A 423 14.75 7.90 -21.43
CA LEU A 423 16.07 7.30 -21.34
C LEU A 423 16.44 6.52 -22.61
N ALA A 424 15.48 5.81 -23.21
CA ALA A 424 15.71 5.12 -24.48
C ALA A 424 16.12 6.11 -25.58
N LEU A 425 15.38 7.21 -25.75
CA LEU A 425 15.71 8.27 -26.71
C LEU A 425 17.05 8.93 -26.40
N TYR A 426 17.33 9.22 -25.13
CA TYR A 426 18.61 9.78 -24.72
C TYR A 426 19.78 8.85 -25.07
N LYS A 427 19.65 7.54 -24.82
CA LYS A 427 20.69 6.55 -25.14
C LYS A 427 20.89 6.37 -26.64
N VAL A 428 19.82 6.42 -27.44
CA VAL A 428 19.92 6.37 -28.90
C VAL A 428 20.58 7.64 -29.44
N ALA A 429 20.23 8.82 -28.91
CA ALA A 429 20.78 10.10 -29.36
C ALA A 429 22.25 10.32 -28.95
N THR A 430 22.69 9.71 -27.85
CA THR A 430 24.08 9.85 -27.34
C THR A 430 24.98 8.69 -27.72
N GLY A 431 24.42 7.59 -28.24
CA GLY A 431 25.19 6.43 -28.68
C GLY A 431 25.97 6.71 -29.97
N SER A 432 27.12 6.03 -30.11
CA SER A 432 27.96 6.15 -31.29
C SER A 432 27.55 5.12 -32.34
N GLY A 433 27.50 5.52 -33.62
CA GLY A 433 27.14 4.66 -34.74
C GLY A 433 25.81 5.02 -35.41
N ASN A 434 25.48 4.31 -36.49
CA ASN A 434 24.18 4.47 -37.18
C ASN A 434 23.06 3.81 -36.37
N LEU A 435 21.79 4.16 -36.62
CA LEU A 435 20.61 3.67 -35.86
C LEU A 435 20.55 2.14 -35.66
N ILE A 436 21.09 1.35 -36.60
CA ILE A 436 21.15 -0.13 -36.53
C ILE A 436 22.34 -0.62 -35.69
N GLN A 437 23.42 0.17 -35.63
CA GLN A 437 24.70 -0.17 -35.02
C GLN A 437 24.96 0.57 -33.71
N VAL A 438 24.00 1.36 -33.20
CA VAL A 438 24.21 2.20 -32.00
C VAL A 438 24.77 1.34 -30.89
N ASP A 439 26.06 1.51 -30.64
CA ASP A 439 26.76 0.80 -29.58
C ASP A 439 26.56 1.63 -28.32
N VAL A 440 25.52 1.27 -27.58
CA VAL A 440 25.30 1.84 -26.26
C VAL A 440 26.35 1.20 -25.36
N SER A 441 27.54 1.81 -25.31
CA SER A 441 28.58 1.40 -24.37
C SER A 441 27.92 1.26 -22.99
N PRO A 442 27.93 0.04 -22.39
CA PRO A 442 27.30 -0.14 -21.11
C PRO A 442 27.96 0.85 -20.14
N PRO A 443 27.21 1.44 -19.18
CA PRO A 443 27.90 2.09 -18.08
C PRO A 443 28.91 1.09 -17.56
N THR A 444 30.14 1.56 -17.30
CA THR A 444 31.25 0.75 -16.80
C THR A 444 30.84 0.15 -15.44
N PHE A 445 30.04 -0.91 -15.47
CA PHE A 445 29.78 -1.75 -14.34
C PHE A 445 31.13 -2.36 -14.02
N ALA A 446 31.69 -1.98 -12.89
CA ALA A 446 32.85 -2.64 -12.34
C ALA A 446 32.54 -4.14 -12.40
N ARG A 447 33.33 -4.89 -13.18
CA ARG A 447 33.27 -6.35 -13.20
C ARG A 447 33.19 -6.79 -11.75
N TRP A 448 32.17 -7.59 -11.42
CA TRP A 448 32.10 -8.28 -10.14
C TRP A 448 33.34 -9.16 -10.05
N THR A 449 34.39 -8.65 -9.40
CA THR A 449 35.54 -9.44 -9.01
C THR A 449 35.16 -10.17 -7.72
N ASN A 450 34.84 -11.46 -7.89
CA ASN A 450 34.72 -12.56 -6.93
C ASN A 450 34.23 -12.24 -5.51
#